data_AF-A0A533UV70-F1
#
_entry.id   AF-A0A533UV70-F1
#
_cell.length_a   1.000
_cell.length_b   1.000
_cell.length_c   1.000
_cell.angle_alpha   90.00
_cell.angle_beta   90.00
_cell.angle_gamma   90.00
#
_symmetry.space_group_name_H-M   'P 1'
#
loop_
_entity.id
_entity.type
_entity.pdbx_description
1 polymer ?
#
loop_
_entity_poly.entity_id
_entity_poly.type
_entity_poly.pdbx_seq_one_letter_code
_entity_poly.pdbx_strand_id
1 'polypeptide(L)'
;MMDTLKRLMNFYNKKGAKSIVCAHNTHIGDARQTDMAKAKMLNLGQLVREHATQKKTTLVGFGIHSGTVIAAREWGGEPMQIMSVPEAIEGTWDKFLHELNEGNDCLLLFKVSNDEDNKKCDATWDRMRGQRAIGVVYHPEYEAYRNYVPSNFAERYDAFLHIDKTQAIHPLHMQELREDPDLPETFPSGL
;
A
#
# COMPACT_ATOMS: atom_id res chain seq x y z
N MET A 1 -3.81 -12.72 10.05
CA MET A 1 -4.65 -12.02 9.05
C MET A 1 -5.23 -12.96 8.00
N MET A 2 -4.43 -13.71 7.24
CA MET A 2 -4.94 -14.59 6.17
C MET A 2 -5.93 -15.66 6.67
N ASP A 3 -5.65 -16.32 7.81
CA ASP A 3 -6.59 -17.31 8.35
C ASP A 3 -7.93 -16.71 8.76
N THR A 4 -7.92 -15.49 9.29
CA THR A 4 -9.15 -14.73 9.59
C THR A 4 -9.95 -14.48 8.31
N LEU A 5 -9.28 -14.02 7.24
CA LEU A 5 -9.92 -13.81 5.95
C LEU A 5 -10.53 -15.12 5.40
N LYS A 6 -9.79 -16.23 5.45
CA LYS A 6 -10.30 -17.55 5.02
C LYS A 6 -11.54 -17.97 5.81
N ARG A 7 -11.53 -17.78 7.14
CA ARG A 7 -12.69 -18.09 8.00
C ARG A 7 -13.91 -17.24 7.62
N LEU A 8 -13.73 -15.94 7.42
CA LEU A 8 -14.81 -15.03 7.02
C LEU A 8 -15.35 -15.37 5.63
N MET A 9 -14.45 -15.61 4.67
CA MET A 9 -14.83 -16.05 3.32
C MET A 9 -15.65 -17.33 3.40
N ASN A 10 -15.19 -18.37 4.10
CA ASN A 10 -15.93 -19.63 4.25
C ASN A 10 -17.31 -19.45 4.90
N PHE A 11 -17.40 -18.57 5.91
CA PHE A 11 -18.66 -18.29 6.59
C PHE A 11 -19.68 -17.62 5.67
N TYR A 12 -19.26 -16.63 4.88
CA TYR A 12 -20.14 -15.87 3.98
C TYR A 12 -20.28 -16.46 2.57
N ASN A 13 -19.45 -17.44 2.18
CA ASN A 13 -19.43 -18.03 0.83
C ASN A 13 -20.77 -18.67 0.42
N LYS A 14 -21.59 -19.11 1.39
CA LYS A 14 -22.93 -19.67 1.12
C LYS A 14 -23.85 -18.73 0.33
N LYS A 15 -23.55 -17.42 0.29
CA LYS A 15 -24.30 -16.39 -0.45
C LYS A 15 -23.56 -15.85 -1.68
N GLY A 16 -22.43 -16.45 -2.08
CA GLY A 16 -21.60 -15.94 -3.18
C GLY A 16 -20.96 -14.58 -2.88
N ALA A 17 -20.72 -14.27 -1.60
CA ALA A 17 -20.18 -12.98 -1.18
C ALA A 17 -18.74 -12.76 -1.70
N LYS A 18 -18.44 -11.51 -2.06
CA LYS A 18 -17.08 -11.05 -2.38
C LYS A 18 -16.44 -10.42 -1.13
N SER A 19 -15.11 -10.45 -1.06
CA SER A 19 -14.36 -9.84 0.04
C SER A 19 -13.56 -8.64 -0.45
N ILE A 20 -13.57 -7.56 0.32
CA ILE A 20 -12.72 -6.39 0.14
C ILE A 20 -11.84 -6.30 1.38
N VAL A 21 -10.53 -6.21 1.17
CA VAL A 21 -9.55 -6.08 2.26
C VAL A 21 -8.83 -4.75 2.08
N CYS A 22 -9.04 -3.85 3.02
CA CYS A 22 -8.34 -2.58 3.08
C CYS A 22 -7.17 -2.71 4.05
N ALA A 23 -5.95 -2.56 3.55
CA ALA A 23 -4.74 -2.51 4.35
C ALA A 23 -3.66 -1.71 3.60
N HIS A 24 -2.58 -1.36 4.30
CA HIS A 24 -1.47 -0.61 3.72
C HIS A 24 -0.84 -1.34 2.51
N ASN A 25 -0.26 -0.60 1.56
CA ASN A 25 0.35 -1.13 0.33
C ASN A 25 1.40 -2.23 0.57
N THR A 26 2.12 -2.16 1.69
CA THR A 26 3.09 -3.19 2.09
C THR A 26 2.42 -4.53 2.42
N HIS A 27 1.14 -4.52 2.77
CA HIS A 27 0.35 -5.72 3.05
C HIS A 27 -0.44 -6.24 1.83
N ILE A 28 -0.85 -5.38 0.89
CA ILE A 28 -1.80 -5.76 -0.19
C ILE A 28 -1.18 -5.95 -1.58
N GLY A 29 0.02 -5.44 -1.86
CA GLY A 29 0.70 -5.71 -3.13
C GLY A 29 1.19 -7.17 -3.22
N ASP A 30 1.66 -7.63 -4.37
CA ASP A 30 2.35 -8.93 -4.46
C ASP A 30 3.79 -8.81 -3.91
N ALA A 31 4.05 -9.34 -2.71
CA ALA A 31 5.37 -9.25 -2.07
C ALA A 31 6.51 -9.84 -2.92
N ARG A 32 6.23 -10.79 -3.82
CA ARG A 32 7.22 -11.35 -4.75
C ARG A 32 7.80 -10.31 -5.70
N GLN A 33 7.09 -9.20 -5.90
CA GLN A 33 7.45 -8.10 -6.79
C GLN A 33 8.07 -6.93 -6.03
N THR A 34 8.63 -7.22 -4.86
CA THR A 34 9.36 -6.28 -3.99
C THR A 34 10.62 -6.93 -3.42
N ASP A 35 11.40 -6.18 -2.65
CA ASP A 35 12.53 -6.72 -1.89
C ASP A 35 12.12 -7.66 -0.74
N MET A 36 10.85 -7.66 -0.33
CA MET A 36 10.29 -8.62 0.65
C MET A 36 10.56 -10.06 0.25
N ALA A 37 10.52 -10.38 -1.05
CA ALA A 37 10.83 -11.71 -1.58
C ALA A 37 12.24 -12.17 -1.22
N LYS A 38 13.23 -11.27 -1.38
CA LYS A 38 14.63 -11.53 -1.03
C LYS A 38 14.80 -11.71 0.48
N ALA A 39 14.03 -10.95 1.26
CA ALA A 39 13.97 -11.06 2.72
C ALA A 39 13.13 -12.25 3.22
N LYS A 40 12.57 -13.09 2.32
CA LYS A 40 11.66 -14.20 2.65
C LYS A 40 10.43 -13.77 3.46
N MET A 41 10.02 -12.52 3.31
CA MET A 41 8.80 -11.99 3.91
C MET A 41 7.62 -12.23 2.97
N LEU A 42 6.46 -12.51 3.58
CA LEU A 42 5.19 -12.67 2.88
C LEU A 42 4.26 -11.53 3.26
N ASN A 43 3.34 -11.19 2.37
CA ASN A 43 2.26 -10.27 2.68
C ASN A 43 0.89 -10.86 2.30
N LEU A 44 -0.17 -10.17 2.72
CA LEU A 44 -1.53 -10.65 2.53
C LEU A 44 -1.91 -10.71 1.04
N GLY A 45 -1.46 -9.75 0.24
CA GLY A 45 -1.69 -9.74 -1.22
C GLY A 45 -1.17 -10.99 -1.91
N GLN A 46 0.09 -11.37 -1.64
CA GLN A 46 0.67 -12.61 -2.14
C GLN A 46 -0.14 -13.84 -1.67
N LEU A 47 -0.39 -13.96 -0.36
CA LEU A 47 -1.09 -15.11 0.21
C LEU A 47 -2.51 -15.28 -0.37
N VAL A 48 -3.25 -14.19 -0.55
CA VAL A 48 -4.58 -14.21 -1.17
C VAL A 48 -4.47 -14.67 -2.62
N ARG A 49 -3.50 -14.15 -3.38
CA ARG A 49 -3.31 -14.50 -4.79
C ARG A 49 -2.91 -15.96 -4.96
N GLU A 50 -2.06 -16.49 -4.08
CA GLU A 50 -1.70 -17.92 -4.05
C GLU A 50 -2.90 -18.81 -3.67
N HIS A 51 -3.75 -18.36 -2.75
CA HIS A 51 -4.92 -19.11 -2.32
C HIS A 51 -6.08 -19.12 -3.34
N ALA A 52 -6.44 -17.95 -3.88
CA ALA A 52 -7.63 -17.76 -4.72
C ALA A 52 -7.32 -17.74 -6.22
N THR A 53 -6.05 -17.79 -6.62
CA THR A 53 -5.51 -17.55 -7.98
C THR A 53 -5.56 -16.08 -8.40
N GLN A 54 -4.70 -15.73 -9.37
CA GLN A 54 -4.67 -14.39 -9.96
C GLN A 54 -5.99 -14.01 -10.66
N LYS A 55 -6.76 -14.97 -11.20
CA LYS A 55 -8.04 -14.68 -11.87
C LYS A 55 -9.16 -14.27 -10.90
N LYS A 56 -9.08 -14.66 -9.63
CA LYS A 56 -10.09 -14.34 -8.60
C LYS A 56 -9.63 -13.32 -7.57
N THR A 57 -8.48 -12.70 -7.81
CA THR A 57 -7.87 -11.72 -6.92
C THR A 57 -7.56 -10.46 -7.72
N THR A 58 -7.86 -9.31 -7.14
CA THR A 58 -7.48 -7.99 -7.67
C THR A 58 -6.76 -7.24 -6.57
N LEU A 59 -5.48 -6.92 -6.80
CA LEU A 59 -4.65 -6.12 -5.89
C LEU A 59 -4.66 -4.67 -6.39
N VAL A 60 -5.11 -3.74 -5.56
CA VAL A 60 -5.23 -2.33 -5.92
C VAL A 60 -4.30 -1.50 -5.03
N GLY A 61 -3.29 -0.89 -5.64
CA GLY A 61 -2.33 -0.03 -4.95
C GLY A 61 -2.74 1.44 -5.00
N PHE A 62 -2.18 2.21 -4.07
CA PHE A 62 -2.32 3.67 -4.03
C PHE A 62 -0.94 4.34 -4.03
N GLY A 63 -0.81 5.53 -4.59
CA GLY A 63 0.44 6.29 -4.60
C GLY A 63 0.17 7.77 -4.52
N ILE A 64 1.18 8.52 -4.06
CA ILE A 64 1.06 9.97 -3.85
C ILE A 64 2.35 10.67 -4.26
N HIS A 65 2.26 11.80 -4.94
CA HIS A 65 3.44 12.59 -5.31
C HIS A 65 3.83 13.61 -4.24
N SER A 66 2.89 14.35 -3.65
CA SER A 66 3.16 15.32 -2.58
C SER A 66 1.93 15.56 -1.70
N GLY A 67 2.06 16.44 -0.70
CA GLY A 67 0.92 16.98 0.03
C GLY A 67 1.06 16.88 1.54
N THR A 68 0.04 16.36 2.20
CA THR A 68 0.02 16.17 3.67
C THR A 68 -0.65 14.86 4.06
N VAL A 69 -0.18 14.27 5.14
CA VAL A 69 -0.70 13.03 5.73
C VAL A 69 -0.90 13.20 7.23
N ILE A 70 -1.58 12.24 7.86
CA ILE A 70 -1.61 12.10 9.31
C ILE A 70 -0.75 10.89 9.70
N ALA A 71 0.22 11.12 10.59
CA ALA A 71 1.10 10.10 11.13
C ALA A 71 1.63 10.53 12.52
N ALA A 72 2.31 9.64 13.24
CA ALA A 72 3.00 9.93 14.49
C ALA A 72 4.53 9.91 14.29
N ARG A 73 5.28 10.46 15.26
CA ARG A 73 6.75 10.37 15.28
C ARG A 73 7.25 9.03 15.82
N GLU A 74 6.42 8.31 16.56
CA GLU A 74 6.74 6.98 17.08
C GLU A 74 5.47 6.19 17.41
N TRP A 75 5.64 4.90 17.65
CA TRP A 75 4.54 4.03 18.07
C TRP A 75 4.19 4.28 19.54
N GLY A 76 2.90 4.45 19.83
CA GLY A 76 2.36 4.43 21.20
C GLY A 76 2.71 5.61 22.11
N GLY A 77 3.65 6.49 21.71
CA GLY A 77 4.13 7.59 22.55
C GLY A 77 3.66 8.99 22.12
N GLU A 78 3.51 9.24 20.82
CA GLU A 78 3.25 10.59 20.30
C GLU A 78 1.87 10.72 19.64
N PRO A 79 1.19 11.88 19.79
CA PRO A 79 -0.08 12.11 19.12
C PRO A 79 0.11 12.12 17.60
N MET A 80 -0.96 11.77 16.89
CA MET A 80 -1.00 11.95 15.45
C MET A 80 -0.91 13.42 15.06
N GLN A 81 -0.11 13.72 14.04
CA GLN A 81 0.21 15.05 13.55
C GLN A 81 -0.06 15.12 12.05
N ILE A 82 -0.50 16.29 11.59
CA ILE A 82 -0.47 16.60 10.16
C ILE A 82 0.99 16.83 9.77
N MET A 83 1.48 16.01 8.86
CA MET A 83 2.86 16.05 8.39
C MET A 83 2.90 16.36 6.89
N SER A 84 3.83 17.21 6.49
CA SER A 84 4.07 17.49 5.08
C SER A 84 4.74 16.30 4.41
N VAL A 85 4.27 15.96 3.22
CA VAL A 85 4.90 15.01 2.32
C VAL A 85 5.61 15.81 1.24
N PRO A 86 6.95 15.77 1.19
CA PRO A 86 7.70 16.46 0.14
C PRO A 86 7.41 15.81 -1.23
N GLU A 87 7.79 16.50 -2.29
CA GLU A 87 7.71 15.97 -3.64
C GLU A 87 8.42 14.61 -3.74
N ALA A 88 7.83 13.70 -4.53
CA ALA A 88 8.43 12.40 -4.76
C ALA A 88 9.79 12.51 -5.45
N ILE A 89 10.71 11.64 -5.05
CA ILE A 89 12.11 11.70 -5.46
C ILE A 89 12.28 11.25 -6.91
N GLU A 90 13.23 11.85 -7.60
CA GLU A 90 13.66 11.46 -8.94
C GLU A 90 13.93 9.97 -9.06
N GLY A 91 13.50 9.39 -10.19
CA GLY A 91 13.65 7.96 -10.47
C GLY A 91 12.70 7.02 -9.71
N THR A 92 11.81 7.54 -8.86
CA THR A 92 10.75 6.76 -8.20
C THR A 92 9.50 6.61 -9.06
N TRP A 93 8.64 5.65 -8.73
CA TRP A 93 7.36 5.48 -9.42
C TRP A 93 6.44 6.68 -9.24
N ASP A 94 6.34 7.22 -8.03
CA ASP A 94 5.45 8.34 -7.74
C ASP A 94 5.85 9.61 -8.49
N LYS A 95 7.16 9.86 -8.67
CA LYS A 95 7.65 10.97 -9.51
C LYS A 95 7.37 10.73 -11.00
N PHE A 96 7.61 9.51 -11.48
CA PHE A 96 7.32 9.14 -12.86
C PHE A 96 5.82 9.31 -13.20
N LEU A 97 4.92 8.93 -12.30
CA LEU A 97 3.48 9.06 -12.52
C LEU A 97 3.01 10.51 -12.49
N HIS A 98 3.57 11.33 -11.61
CA HIS A 98 3.35 12.79 -11.61
C HIS A 98 3.71 13.38 -12.98
N GLU A 99 4.89 13.07 -13.51
CA GLU A 99 5.35 13.59 -14.80
C GLU A 99 4.51 13.04 -15.97
N LEU A 100 4.18 11.75 -15.95
CA LEU A 100 3.42 11.10 -17.00
C LEU A 100 2.02 11.70 -17.18
N ASN A 101 1.41 12.16 -16.08
CA ASN A 101 0.05 12.69 -16.08
C ASN A 101 -0.01 14.21 -15.77
N GLU A 102 1.12 14.91 -15.93
CA GLU A 102 1.23 16.37 -15.77
C GLU A 102 0.68 16.89 -14.43
N GLY A 103 0.93 16.17 -13.35
CA GLY A 103 0.46 16.52 -12.01
C GLY A 103 -1.02 16.30 -11.74
N ASN A 104 -1.71 15.49 -12.57
CA ASN A 104 -3.09 15.12 -12.35
C ASN A 104 -3.21 13.71 -11.74
N ASP A 105 -4.33 13.45 -11.07
CA ASP A 105 -4.67 12.11 -10.58
C ASP A 105 -4.87 11.14 -11.75
N CYS A 106 -4.44 9.89 -11.59
CA CYS A 106 -4.67 8.84 -12.59
C CYS A 106 -4.96 7.47 -12.01
N LEU A 107 -5.73 6.68 -12.76
CA LEU A 107 -5.96 5.26 -12.52
C LEU A 107 -5.26 4.44 -13.59
N LEU A 108 -4.32 3.61 -13.18
CA LEU A 108 -3.64 2.65 -14.05
C LEU A 108 -4.30 1.28 -13.91
N LEU A 109 -4.53 0.61 -15.05
CA LEU A 109 -5.08 -0.74 -15.10
C LEU A 109 -4.09 -1.65 -15.85
N PHE A 110 -3.41 -2.54 -15.13
CA PHE A 110 -2.39 -3.42 -15.71
C PHE A 110 -2.97 -4.72 -16.26
N LYS A 111 -4.13 -5.16 -15.75
CA LYS A 111 -4.73 -6.47 -16.05
C LYS A 111 -5.68 -6.49 -17.27
N VAL A 112 -5.83 -5.39 -18.01
CA VAL A 112 -6.92 -5.25 -19.01
C VAL A 112 -6.57 -5.85 -20.37
N SER A 113 -5.30 -6.11 -20.69
CA SER A 113 -4.92 -6.74 -21.97
C SER A 113 -4.97 -8.27 -21.89
N ASN A 114 -6.12 -8.84 -22.25
CA ASN A 114 -6.22 -10.25 -22.66
C ASN A 114 -5.63 -10.51 -24.07
N ASP A 115 -5.07 -9.48 -24.72
CA ASP A 115 -4.40 -9.64 -26.00
C ASP A 115 -2.94 -10.07 -25.77
N GLU A 116 -2.64 -11.28 -26.22
CA GLU A 116 -1.27 -11.82 -26.30
C GLU A 116 -0.32 -10.90 -27.09
N ASP A 117 -0.86 -9.98 -27.90
CA ASP A 117 -0.12 -8.99 -28.70
C ASP A 117 0.35 -7.76 -27.92
N ASN A 118 -0.22 -7.47 -26.74
CA ASN A 118 0.16 -6.30 -25.94
C ASN A 118 1.23 -6.60 -24.87
N LYS A 119 1.79 -7.82 -24.87
CA LYS A 119 2.99 -8.21 -24.10
C LYS A 119 4.30 -7.62 -24.65
N LYS A 120 4.24 -6.56 -25.44
CA LYS A 120 5.37 -5.62 -25.47
C LYS A 120 5.31 -4.84 -24.17
N CYS A 121 5.82 -5.46 -23.10
CA CYS A 121 6.19 -4.74 -21.90
C CYS A 121 7.12 -3.62 -22.36
N ASP A 122 6.59 -2.40 -22.45
CA ASP A 122 7.43 -1.23 -22.56
C ASP A 122 8.42 -1.33 -21.40
N ALA A 123 9.72 -1.38 -21.73
CA ALA A 123 10.81 -1.55 -20.78
C ALA A 123 10.82 -0.47 -19.69
N THR A 124 9.98 0.55 -19.82
CA THR A 124 9.64 1.51 -18.77
C THR A 124 9.00 0.85 -17.55
N TRP A 125 8.04 -0.07 -17.74
CA TRP A 125 7.25 -0.71 -16.69
C TRP A 125 7.92 -1.91 -16.04
N ASP A 126 8.81 -2.59 -16.78
CA ASP A 126 9.59 -3.73 -16.28
C ASP A 126 10.89 -3.26 -15.61
N ARG A 127 10.76 -2.40 -14.58
CA ARG A 127 11.89 -1.88 -13.81
C ARG A 127 11.60 -1.93 -12.32
N MET A 128 12.62 -2.25 -11.53
CA MET A 128 12.56 -2.08 -10.08
C MET A 128 12.83 -0.61 -9.75
N ARG A 129 11.81 0.12 -9.32
CA ARG A 129 11.97 1.49 -8.78
C ARG A 129 11.33 1.60 -7.41
N GLY A 130 11.77 2.58 -6.63
CA GLY A 130 11.15 2.88 -5.34
C GLY A 130 9.70 3.31 -5.53
N GLN A 131 8.79 2.73 -4.76
CA GLN A 131 7.42 3.21 -4.60
C GLN A 131 7.24 3.70 -3.16
N ARG A 132 6.70 4.91 -3.00
CA ARG A 132 6.42 5.51 -1.70
C ARG A 132 5.46 4.63 -0.87
N ALA A 133 5.77 4.49 0.42
CA ALA A 133 5.07 3.66 1.39
C ALA A 133 5.15 4.29 2.79
N ILE A 134 4.45 5.41 2.99
CA ILE A 134 4.39 6.10 4.29
C ILE A 134 3.43 5.34 5.23
N GLY A 135 3.98 4.84 6.35
CA GLY A 135 3.23 4.14 7.38
C GLY A 135 2.65 5.06 8.46
N VAL A 136 2.23 4.47 9.57
CA VAL A 136 1.69 5.22 10.72
C VAL A 136 2.75 6.05 11.47
N VAL A 137 4.02 5.67 11.35
CA VAL A 137 5.16 6.46 11.82
C VAL A 137 5.81 7.13 10.63
N TYR A 138 6.00 8.44 10.71
CA TYR A 138 6.57 9.21 9.62
C TYR A 138 7.54 10.29 10.10
N HIS A 139 8.66 10.39 9.40
CA HIS A 139 9.68 11.43 9.55
C HIS A 139 9.96 12.02 8.17
N PRO A 140 9.36 13.17 7.83
CA PRO A 140 9.59 13.83 6.54
C PRO A 140 11.07 14.09 6.25
N GLU A 141 11.87 14.29 7.29
CA GLU A 141 13.31 14.57 7.20
C GLU A 141 14.12 13.36 6.70
N TYR A 142 13.55 12.15 6.80
CA TYR A 142 14.18 10.90 6.38
C TYR A 142 13.43 10.19 5.25
N GLU A 143 12.51 10.89 4.58
CA GLU A 143 11.67 10.37 3.48
C GLU A 143 12.47 9.54 2.47
N ALA A 144 13.58 10.11 2.00
CA ALA A 144 14.41 9.52 0.95
C ALA A 144 15.03 8.17 1.31
N TYR A 145 15.19 7.87 2.59
CA TYR A 145 15.93 6.70 3.05
C TYR A 145 15.03 5.55 3.48
N ARG A 146 13.79 5.83 3.90
CA ARG A 146 12.95 4.83 4.62
C ARG A 146 11.62 4.52 3.96
N ASN A 147 11.10 5.40 3.10
CA ASN A 147 9.71 5.29 2.66
C ASN A 147 9.56 4.83 1.22
N TYR A 148 10.61 4.33 0.57
CA TYR A 148 10.53 3.83 -0.79
C TYR A 148 10.80 2.34 -0.85
N VAL A 149 9.75 1.57 -1.16
CA VAL A 149 9.83 0.12 -1.34
C VAL A 149 10.20 -0.18 -2.79
N PRO A 150 11.34 -0.84 -3.06
CA PRO A 150 11.67 -1.32 -4.39
C PRO A 150 10.53 -2.20 -4.95
N SER A 151 10.00 -1.83 -6.11
CA SER A 151 8.79 -2.46 -6.66
C SER A 151 8.89 -2.66 -8.17
N ASN A 152 8.58 -3.87 -8.63
CA ASN A 152 8.16 -4.10 -10.02
C ASN A 152 6.66 -3.76 -10.10
N PHE A 153 6.36 -2.56 -10.59
CA PHE A 153 5.11 -1.88 -10.31
C PHE A 153 3.88 -2.53 -10.95
N ALA A 154 3.99 -2.86 -12.24
CA ALA A 154 2.90 -3.49 -13.01
C ALA A 154 2.62 -4.93 -12.58
N GLU A 155 3.61 -5.62 -11.99
CA GLU A 155 3.43 -6.98 -11.47
C GLU A 155 2.95 -6.99 -10.00
N ARG A 156 3.31 -5.94 -9.24
CA ARG A 156 2.92 -5.80 -7.82
C ARG A 156 1.42 -5.58 -7.66
N TYR A 157 0.76 -4.93 -8.61
CA TYR A 157 -0.67 -4.58 -8.55
C TYR A 157 -1.41 -4.95 -9.84
N ASP A 158 -2.72 -5.16 -9.76
CA ASP A 158 -3.60 -5.28 -10.94
C ASP A 158 -4.14 -3.91 -11.39
N ALA A 159 -4.26 -2.97 -10.44
CA ALA A 159 -4.65 -1.58 -10.67
C ALA A 159 -3.95 -0.66 -9.67
N PHE A 160 -3.78 0.61 -10.04
CA PHE A 160 -3.11 1.59 -9.19
C PHE A 160 -3.76 2.96 -9.29
N LEU A 161 -4.14 3.54 -8.15
CA LEU A 161 -4.64 4.91 -8.07
C LEU A 161 -3.53 5.83 -7.59
N HIS A 162 -3.08 6.72 -8.45
CA HIS A 162 -2.15 7.78 -8.09
C HIS A 162 -2.92 9.07 -7.83
N ILE A 163 -2.72 9.63 -6.65
CA ILE A 163 -3.27 10.93 -6.24
C ILE A 163 -2.10 11.89 -6.18
N ASP A 164 -2.07 12.90 -7.05
CA ASP A 164 -0.88 13.73 -7.22
C ASP A 164 -0.57 14.51 -5.93
N LYS A 165 -1.60 15.18 -5.40
CA LYS A 165 -1.49 15.99 -4.20
C LYS A 165 -2.54 15.58 -3.18
N THR A 166 -2.06 15.18 -2.00
CA THR A 166 -2.92 14.76 -0.90
C THR A 166 -3.14 15.86 0.14
N GLN A 167 -4.28 15.76 0.82
CA GLN A 167 -4.52 16.48 2.06
C GLN A 167 -4.68 15.47 3.20
N ALA A 168 -4.16 15.83 4.36
CA ALA A 168 -4.31 15.04 5.57
C ALA A 168 -5.80 14.80 5.86
N ILE A 169 -6.15 13.54 6.11
CA ILE A 169 -7.53 13.15 6.43
C ILE A 169 -8.01 13.90 7.68
N HIS A 170 -9.28 14.23 7.76
CA HIS A 170 -9.87 14.80 8.97
C HIS A 170 -10.51 13.69 9.81
N PRO A 171 -9.97 13.34 11.00
CA PRO A 171 -10.59 12.34 11.85
C PRO A 171 -11.98 12.78 12.30
N LEU A 172 -12.98 11.91 12.16
CA LEU A 172 -14.36 12.23 12.54
C LEU A 172 -14.52 12.38 14.06
N HIS A 173 -13.78 11.58 14.84
CA HIS A 173 -13.77 11.62 16.30
C HIS A 173 -12.35 11.30 16.78
N MET A 174 -11.73 12.20 17.53
CA MET A 174 -10.53 11.89 18.30
C MET A 174 -11.00 11.52 19.71
N GLN A 175 -10.93 10.24 20.08
CA GLN A 175 -11.05 9.87 21.49
C GLN A 175 -9.84 10.48 22.22
N GLU A 176 -10.10 11.23 23.29
CA GLU A 176 -9.05 11.52 24.27
C GLU A 176 -8.49 10.16 24.72
N LEU A 177 -7.19 9.95 24.53
CA LEU A 177 -6.48 8.83 25.12
C LEU A 177 -6.57 9.00 26.64
N ARG A 178 -7.62 8.45 27.25
CA ARG A 178 -7.61 8.19 28.68
C ARG A 178 -6.77 6.95 28.86
N GLU A 179 -5.75 7.04 29.70
CA GLU A 179 -5.10 5.85 30.26
C GLU A 179 -6.20 5.04 30.94
N ASP A 180 -6.63 3.96 30.30
CA ASP A 180 -7.50 2.98 30.90
C ASP A 180 -6.60 1.93 31.54
N PRO A 181 -6.45 1.93 32.88
CA PRO A 181 -5.59 0.97 33.58
C PRO A 181 -6.05 -0.48 33.41
N ASP A 182 -7.27 -0.72 32.91
CA ASP A 182 -7.83 -2.06 32.68
C ASP A 182 -7.65 -2.58 31.23
N LEU A 183 -7.05 -1.78 30.33
CA LEU A 183 -6.75 -2.22 28.96
C LEU A 183 -5.54 -3.19 29.00
N PRO A 184 -5.74 -4.49 28.70
CA PRO A 184 -4.63 -5.45 28.75
C PRO A 184 -3.56 -5.05 27.73
N GLU A 185 -2.30 -4.99 28.18
CA GLU A 185 -1.16 -4.75 27.30
C GLU A 185 -1.22 -5.69 26.10
N THR A 186 -1.07 -5.16 24.88
CA THR A 186 -1.11 -5.94 23.64
C THR A 186 0.19 -6.72 23.46
N PHE A 187 0.43 -7.70 24.34
CA PHE A 187 1.63 -8.53 24.34
C PHE A 187 1.48 -9.73 23.39
N PRO A 188 2.54 -10.08 22.63
CA PRO A 188 3.77 -9.32 22.46
C PRO A 188 3.53 -8.12 21.55
N SER A 189 4.06 -6.96 21.94
CA SER A 189 4.16 -5.79 21.06
C SER A 189 5.00 -6.18 19.85
N GLY A 190 4.46 -6.03 18.65
CA GLY A 190 5.13 -6.43 17.41
C GLY A 190 6.46 -5.71 17.23
N LEU A 191 7.52 -6.48 16.95
CA LEU A 191 8.83 -6.02 16.47
C LEU A 191 8.73 -5.40 15.08
#